data_AF-A0A7Y0H1T3-F1
#
_entry.id   AF-A0A7Y0H1T3-F1
#
_cell.length_a   1.000
_cell.length_b   1.000
_cell.length_c   1.000
_cell.angle_alpha   90.00
_cell.angle_beta   90.00
_cell.angle_gamma   90.00
#
_symmetry.space_group_name_H-M   'P 1'
#
loop_
_entity.id
_entity.type
_entity.pdbx_description
1 polymer ?
#
loop_
_entity_poly.entity_id
_entity_poly.type
_entity_poly.pdbx_seq_one_letter_code
_entity_poly.pdbx_strand_id
1 'polypeptide(L)' 'MATPTPTAGAVGPIAYARDLRKTYGAGDTAVHALAGIDVDFSRGELT' A
#
# COMPACT_ATOMS: atom_id res chain seq x y z
N MET A 1 10.62 12.64 37.61
CA MET A 1 9.43 12.57 36.74
C MET A 1 9.92 12.58 35.30
N ALA A 2 9.99 11.44 34.63
CA ALA A 2 10.41 11.40 33.22
C ALA A 2 9.24 11.87 32.34
N THR A 3 9.46 12.92 31.55
CA THR A 3 8.52 13.38 30.52
C THR A 3 8.59 12.42 29.33
N PRO A 4 7.47 11.83 28.85
CA PRO A 4 7.48 11.08 27.60
C PRO A 4 7.78 12.06 26.46
N THR A 5 8.90 11.84 25.75
CA THR A 5 9.19 12.52 24.49
C THR A 5 8.08 12.16 23.50
N PRO A 6 7.39 13.13 22.86
CA PRO A 6 6.45 12.80 21.80
C PRO A 6 7.26 12.17 20.66
N THR A 7 7.12 10.85 20.46
CA THR A 7 7.55 10.20 19.23
C THR A 7 6.84 10.93 18.10
N ALA A 8 7.59 11.67 17.27
CA ALA A 8 7.05 12.35 16.10
C ALA A 8 6.11 11.39 15.40
N GLY A 9 4.82 11.74 15.39
CA GLY A 9 3.73 10.81 15.06
C GLY A 9 4.07 10.10 13.77
N ALA A 10 4.13 8.77 13.83
CA ALA A 10 4.26 7.96 12.63
C ALA A 10 3.03 8.29 11.77
N VAL A 11 3.21 9.19 10.80
CA VAL A 11 2.18 9.49 9.82
C VAL A 11 2.11 8.24 8.96
N GLY A 12 1.17 7.37 9.31
CA GLY A 12 0.90 6.15 8.56
C GLY A 12 0.53 6.48 7.11
N PRO A 13 0.61 5.48 6.22
CA PRO A 13 0.25 5.68 4.83
C PRO A 13 -1.21 6.14 4.72
N ILE A 14 -1.47 7.03 3.76
CA ILE A 14 -2.82 7.57 3.54
C ILE A 14 -3.73 6.57 2.82
N ALA A 15 -3.13 5.64 2.08
CA ALA A 15 -3.78 4.51 1.44
C ALA A 15 -2.81 3.34 1.40
N TYR A 16 -3.31 2.12 1.53
CA TYR A 16 -2.52 0.92 1.42
C TYR A 16 -3.37 -0.22 0.85
N ALA A 17 -2.70 -1.19 0.24
CA ALA A 17 -3.28 -2.47 -0.10
C ALA A 17 -2.27 -3.57 0.24
N ARG A 18 -2.80 -4.71 0.68
CA ARG A 18 -2.03 -5.92 0.95
C ARG A 18 -2.53 -7.03 0.04
N ASP A 19 -1.61 -7.85 -0.46
CA ASP A 19 -1.91 -8.93 -1.42
C ASP A 19 -2.75 -8.46 -2.63
N LEU A 20 -2.41 -7.30 -3.19
CA LEU A 20 -3.16 -6.72 -4.29
C LEU A 20 -2.95 -7.52 -5.59
N ARG A 21 -4.05 -8.06 -6.12
CA ARG A 21 -4.08 -8.81 -7.37
C ARG A 21 -5.04 -8.20 -8.37
N LYS A 22 -4.60 -8.12 -9.62
CA LYS A 22 -5.42 -7.69 -10.75
C LYS A 22 -5.06 -8.55 -11.95
N THR A 23 -6.05 -9.25 -12.47
CA THR A 23 -5.92 -10.01 -13.71
C THR A 23 -6.87 -9.43 -14.74
N TYR A 24 -6.38 -9.25 -15.97
CA TYR A 24 -7.17 -8.83 -17.12
C TYR A 24 -7.36 -9.98 -18.07
N GLY A 25 -8.54 -10.06 -18.68
CA GLY A 25 -8.92 -11.20 -19.51
C GLY A 25 -9.18 -12.46 -18.70
N ALA A 26 -9.33 -13.58 -19.41
CA ALA A 26 -9.60 -14.89 -18.83
C ALA A 26 -9.01 -15.99 -19.72
N GLY A 27 -8.93 -17.21 -19.17
CA GLY A 27 -8.36 -18.36 -19.89
C GLY A 27 -6.87 -18.20 -20.13
N ASP A 28 -6.39 -18.77 -21.24
CA ASP A 28 -4.97 -18.91 -21.54
C ASP A 28 -4.25 -17.58 -21.80
N THR A 29 -5.00 -16.52 -22.11
CA THR A 29 -4.45 -15.18 -22.42
C THR A 29 -4.55 -14.20 -21.25
N ALA A 30 -4.90 -14.69 -20.05
CA ALA A 30 -5.07 -13.84 -18.88
C ALA A 30 -3.76 -13.16 -18.44
N VAL A 31 -3.80 -11.83 -18.31
CA VAL A 31 -2.65 -11.02 -17.90
C VAL A 31 -2.74 -10.69 -16.42
N HIS A 32 -1.73 -11.10 -15.65
CA HIS A 32 -1.61 -10.77 -14.23
C HIS A 32 -0.93 -9.41 -14.09
N ALA A 33 -1.70 -8.34 -14.19
CA ALA A 33 -1.18 -6.98 -14.09
C ALA A 33 -0.64 -6.66 -12.70
N LEU A 34 -1.28 -7.20 -11.65
CA LEU A 34 -0.77 -7.14 -10.28
C LEU A 34 -0.79 -8.56 -9.72
N ALA A 35 0.32 -8.98 -9.12
CA ALA A 35 0.59 -10.38 -8.76
C ALA A 35 0.81 -10.55 -7.25
N GLY A 36 -0.16 -10.11 -6.43
CA GLY A 36 -0.11 -10.28 -4.97
C GLY A 36 0.91 -9.34 -4.32
N ILE A 37 0.89 -8.07 -4.73
CA ILE A 37 1.85 -7.07 -4.23
C ILE A 37 1.31 -6.33 -3.02
N ASP A 38 2.22 -5.90 -2.16
CA ASP A 38 1.92 -4.95 -1.09
C ASP A 38 2.30 -3.54 -1.52
N VAL A 39 1.46 -2.57 -1.17
CA VAL A 39 1.69 -1.16 -1.51
C VAL A 39 1.19 -0.26 -0.40
N ASP A 40 1.97 0.76 -0.11
CA ASP A 40 1.64 1.88 0.75
C ASP A 40 1.87 3.19 0.00
N PHE A 41 0.95 4.14 0.16
CA PHE A 41 1.05 5.47 -0.44
C PHE A 41 1.19 6.51 0.65
N SER A 42 2.27 7.29 0.58
CA SER A 42 2.47 8.45 1.44
C SER A 42 1.68 9.65 0.93
N ARG A 43 1.56 10.68 1.78
CA ARG A 43 0.91 11.94 1.38
C ARG A 43 1.69 12.59 0.23
N GLY A 44 1.03 12.80 -0.91
CA GLY A 44 1.62 13.37 -2.12
C GLY A 44 2.09 12.34 -3.16
N GLU A 45 2.02 11.04 -2.86
CA GLU A 45 2.40 9.95 -3.79
C GLU A 45 1.21 9.34 -4.54
N LEU A 46 -0.01 9.68 -4.13
CA LEU A 46 -1.25 9.31 -4.79
C LEU A 46 -1.88 10.58 -5.38
N THR A 47 -2.01 10.63 -6.72
CA THR A 47 -2.50 11.78 -7.49
C THR A 47 -3.78 11.45 -8.24
#